data_AF-A0A1V5HJB7-F1
#
_entry.id   AF-A0A1V5HJB7-F1
#
_cell.length_a   1.000
_cell.length_b   1.000
_cell.length_c   1.000
_cell.angle_alpha   90.00
_cell.angle_beta   90.00
_cell.angle_gamma   90.00
#
_symmetry.space_group_name_H-M   'P 1'
#
loop_
_entity.id
_entity.type
_entity.pdbx_description
1 polymer ?
#
loop_
_entity_poly.entity_id
_entity_poly.type
_entity_poly.pdbx_seq_one_letter_code
_entity_poly.pdbx_strand_id
1 'polypeptide(L)'
;MCLILSGKVGSNIASEIGTMRVTEQIDALDIMGVNSANYLILPKVSAFVFFMPVLVALSMFLGMFGGYIICLFTGTPPVSTYIYGIQFFFRESFVWTSILKSMIYGFIIASVSAYFGYHVKGGSLEVGKASTDSVVINNILILAADLVFTQLVMG
;
A
#
# COMPACT_ATOMS: atom_id res chain seq x y z
N MET A 1 3.52 7.89 0.09
CA MET A 1 3.29 6.84 -0.91
C MET A 1 2.15 5.90 -0.51
N CYS A 2 2.18 5.29 0.68
CA CYS A 2 1.19 4.28 1.12
C CYS A 2 -0.26 4.78 1.12
N LEU A 3 -0.50 6.07 1.46
CA LEU A 3 -1.83 6.68 1.39
C LEU A 3 -2.37 6.76 -0.05
N ILE A 4 -1.51 7.06 -1.02
CA ILE A 4 -1.87 7.12 -2.44
C ILE A 4 -2.13 5.70 -2.97
N LEU A 5 -1.31 4.73 -2.55
CA LEU A 5 -1.49 3.32 -2.93
C LEU A 5 -2.76 2.72 -2.34
N SER A 6 -3.10 3.07 -1.09
CA SER A 6 -4.39 2.73 -0.48
C SER A 6 -5.54 3.24 -1.35
N GLY A 7 -5.49 4.52 -1.74
CA GLY A 7 -6.50 5.13 -2.60
C GLY A 7 -6.64 4.50 -3.99
N LYS A 8 -5.54 4.12 -4.65
CA LYS A 8 -5.58 3.56 -6.01
C LYS A 8 -5.73 2.04 -6.05
N VAL A 9 -4.83 1.33 -5.36
CA VAL A 9 -4.80 -0.14 -5.40
C VAL A 9 -5.81 -0.73 -4.40
N GLY A 10 -5.91 -0.17 -3.19
CA GLY A 10 -6.90 -0.61 -2.21
C GLY A 10 -8.34 -0.44 -2.72
N SER A 11 -8.64 0.73 -3.31
CA SER A 11 -9.94 0.99 -3.97
C SER A 11 -10.25 -0.01 -5.09
N ASN A 12 -9.26 -0.31 -5.94
CA ASN A 12 -9.44 -1.30 -7.01
C ASN A 12 -9.72 -2.71 -6.46
N ILE A 13 -8.98 -3.15 -5.44
CA ILE A 13 -9.21 -4.46 -4.81
C ILE A 13 -10.61 -4.54 -4.21
N ALA A 14 -11.03 -3.50 -3.47
CA ALA A 14 -12.35 -3.45 -2.84
C ALA A 14 -13.48 -3.43 -3.89
N SER A 15 -13.33 -2.63 -4.95
CA SER A 15 -14.31 -2.52 -6.03
C SER A 15 -14.44 -3.81 -6.84
N GLU A 16 -13.32 -4.47 -7.15
CA GLU A 16 -13.32 -5.72 -7.92
C GLU A 16 -14.00 -6.85 -7.13
N ILE A 17 -13.65 -7.03 -5.85
CA ILE A 17 -14.28 -8.04 -4.99
C ILE A 17 -15.75 -7.69 -4.74
N GLY A 18 -16.07 -6.41 -4.49
CA GLY A 18 -17.45 -5.96 -4.32
C GLY A 18 -18.30 -6.21 -5.56
N THR A 19 -17.75 -6.00 -6.75
CA THR A 19 -18.45 -6.31 -8.01
C THR A 19 -18.71 -7.80 -8.17
N MET A 20 -17.73 -8.66 -7.84
CA MET A 20 -17.91 -10.12 -7.82
C MET A 20 -18.98 -10.56 -6.81
N ARG A 21 -19.11 -9.85 -5.68
CA ARG A 21 -20.16 -10.10 -4.68
C ARG A 21 -21.54 -9.73 -5.20
N VAL A 22 -21.69 -8.54 -5.78
CA VAL A 22 -22.98 -8.04 -6.31
C VAL A 22 -23.44 -8.82 -7.55
N THR A 23 -22.52 -9.39 -8.31
CA THR A 23 -22.83 -10.28 -9.45
C THR A 23 -22.99 -11.74 -9.06
N GLU A 24 -23.08 -12.05 -7.76
CA GLU A 24 -23.25 -13.41 -7.21
C GLU A 24 -22.13 -14.41 -7.58
N GLN A 25 -21.00 -13.94 -8.13
CA GLN A 25 -19.87 -14.81 -8.50
C GLN A 25 -19.22 -15.46 -7.28
N ILE A 26 -19.19 -14.74 -6.15
CA ILE A 26 -18.67 -15.27 -4.87
C ILE A 26 -19.58 -16.37 -4.34
N ASP A 27 -20.90 -16.19 -4.42
CA ASP A 27 -21.87 -17.20 -3.98
C ASP A 27 -21.83 -18.44 -4.89
N ALA A 28 -21.61 -18.25 -6.20
CA ALA A 28 -21.38 -19.36 -7.12
C ALA A 28 -20.13 -20.19 -6.76
N LEU A 29 -19.03 -19.53 -6.37
CA LEU A 29 -17.81 -20.23 -5.90
C LEU A 29 -18.06 -21.04 -4.62
N ASP A 30 -18.80 -20.48 -3.68
CA ASP A 30 -19.15 -21.16 -2.43
C ASP A 30 -20.05 -22.40 -2.69
N ILE A 31 -21.00 -22.31 -3.63
CA ILE A 31 -21.85 -23.44 -4.06
C ILE A 31 -21.02 -24.54 -4.74
N MET A 32 -19.97 -24.19 -5.46
CA MET A 32 -19.03 -25.14 -6.07
C MET A 32 -18.10 -25.82 -5.04
N GLY A 33 -18.24 -25.51 -3.75
CA GLY A 33 -17.42 -26.07 -2.67
C GLY A 33 -16.01 -25.47 -2.60
N VAL A 34 -15.76 -24.35 -3.28
CA VAL A 34 -14.48 -23.63 -3.23
C VAL A 34 -14.54 -22.59 -2.12
N ASN A 35 -13.52 -22.54 -1.28
CA ASN A 35 -13.39 -21.47 -0.29
C ASN A 35 -13.08 -20.14 -1.00
N SER A 36 -14.12 -19.34 -1.24
CA SER A 36 -14.03 -18.09 -2.00
C SER A 36 -13.07 -17.07 -1.37
N ALA A 37 -13.04 -16.97 -0.04
CA ALA A 37 -12.13 -16.08 0.68
C ALA A 37 -10.66 -16.44 0.43
N ASN A 38 -10.27 -17.71 0.58
CA ASN A 38 -8.90 -18.14 0.30
C ASN A 38 -8.55 -18.05 -1.19
N TYR A 39 -9.51 -18.32 -2.08
CA TYR A 39 -9.26 -18.30 -3.51
C TYR A 39 -9.09 -16.89 -4.08
N LEU A 40 -9.84 -15.90 -3.56
CA LEU A 40 -9.82 -14.52 -4.06
C LEU A 40 -8.85 -13.62 -3.29
N ILE A 41 -8.83 -13.71 -1.96
CA ILE A 41 -8.16 -12.73 -1.09
C ILE A 41 -6.67 -13.08 -0.95
N LEU A 42 -6.36 -14.35 -0.67
CA LEU A 42 -4.99 -14.79 -0.40
C LEU A 42 -4.01 -14.47 -1.53
N PRO A 43 -4.28 -14.78 -2.82
CA PRO A 43 -3.36 -14.44 -3.90
C PRO A 43 -3.18 -12.93 -4.10
N LYS A 44 -4.24 -12.13 -3.88
CA LYS A 44 -4.16 -10.66 -3.99
C LYS A 44 -3.31 -10.06 -2.88
N VAL A 45 -3.52 -10.52 -1.65
CA VAL A 45 -2.73 -10.09 -0.48
C VAL A 45 -1.27 -10.50 -0.66
N SER A 46 -0.98 -11.74 -1.04
CA SER A 46 0.42 -12.18 -1.23
C SER A 46 1.09 -11.39 -2.34
N ALA A 47 0.44 -11.22 -3.50
CA ALA A 47 1.00 -10.46 -4.61
C ALA A 47 1.32 -9.02 -4.19
N PHE A 48 0.39 -8.35 -3.50
CA PHE A 48 0.58 -6.96 -3.11
C PHE A 48 1.67 -6.78 -2.04
N VAL A 49 1.77 -7.70 -1.07
CA VAL A 49 2.81 -7.67 -0.04
C VAL A 49 4.21 -7.86 -0.65
N PHE A 50 4.36 -8.75 -1.63
CA PHE A 50 5.65 -8.95 -2.33
C PHE A 50 6.02 -7.80 -3.26
N PHE A 51 5.04 -7.14 -3.88
CA PHE A 51 5.31 -6.01 -4.78
C PHE A 51 5.57 -4.68 -4.05
N MET A 52 5.01 -4.51 -2.85
CA MET A 52 5.21 -3.30 -2.03
C MET A 52 6.67 -2.87 -1.81
N PRO A 53 7.60 -3.74 -1.40
CA PRO A 53 9.00 -3.34 -1.20
C PRO A 53 9.67 -2.88 -2.50
N VAL A 54 9.31 -3.46 -3.65
CA VAL A 54 9.82 -3.04 -4.97
C VAL A 54 9.35 -1.63 -5.29
N LEU A 55 8.06 -1.33 -5.04
CA LEU A 55 7.52 0.01 -5.24
C LEU A 55 8.19 1.05 -4.33
N VAL A 56 8.43 0.72 -3.06
CA VAL A 56 9.10 1.63 -2.13
C VAL A 56 10.55 1.89 -2.54
N ALA A 57 11.28 0.86 -2.96
CA ALA A 57 12.65 1.02 -3.47
C ALA A 57 12.70 1.94 -4.70
N LEU A 58 11.79 1.75 -5.66
CA LEU A 58 11.65 2.64 -6.82
C LEU A 58 11.32 4.08 -6.39
N SER A 59 10.39 4.26 -5.46
CA SER A 59 10.05 5.60 -4.98
C SER A 59 11.22 6.31 -4.30
N MET A 60 12.06 5.59 -3.55
CA MET A 60 13.28 6.15 -2.96
C MET A 60 14.28 6.56 -4.05
N PHE A 61 14.50 5.69 -5.04
CA PHE A 61 15.39 5.98 -6.16
C PHE A 61 14.92 7.21 -6.95
N LEU A 62 13.65 7.27 -7.34
CA LEU A 62 13.09 8.43 -8.04
C LEU A 62 13.13 9.70 -7.18
N GLY A 63 12.93 9.59 -5.86
CA GLY A 63 13.03 10.72 -4.94
C GLY A 63 14.43 11.31 -4.88
N MET A 64 15.46 10.45 -4.77
CA MET A 64 16.87 10.88 -4.80
C MET A 64 17.26 11.43 -6.17
N PHE A 65 16.81 10.79 -7.25
CA PHE A 65 17.09 11.24 -8.61
C PHE A 65 16.42 12.60 -8.92
N GLY A 66 15.20 12.82 -8.45
CA GLY A 66 14.51 14.11 -8.56
C GLY A 66 15.24 15.22 -7.81
N GLY A 67 15.72 14.95 -6.60
CA GLY A 67 16.54 15.89 -5.84
C GLY A 67 17.87 16.23 -6.53
N TYR A 68 18.51 15.25 -7.15
CA TYR A 68 19.72 15.45 -7.95
C TYR A 68 19.48 16.37 -9.16
N ILE A 69 18.38 16.16 -9.89
CA ILE A 69 18.01 17.02 -11.02
C ILE A 69 17.77 18.47 -10.57
N ILE A 70 17.06 18.67 -9.46
CA ILE A 70 16.79 20.03 -8.96
C ILE A 70 18.10 20.74 -8.58
N CYS A 71 19.03 20.04 -7.92
CA CYS A 71 20.33 20.61 -7.58
C CYS A 71 21.15 21.00 -8.83
N LEU A 72 21.03 20.24 -9.93
CA LEU A 72 21.64 20.60 -11.21
C LEU A 72 21.07 21.89 -11.81
N PHE A 73 19.75 22.11 -11.72
CA PHE A 73 19.10 23.28 -12.30
C PHE A 73 19.19 24.53 -11.42
N THR A 74 19.10 24.40 -10.09
CA THR A 74 19.08 25.53 -9.14
C THR A 74 20.48 25.91 -8.65
N GLY A 75 21.46 24.99 -8.74
CA GLY A 75 22.86 25.26 -8.39
C GLY A 75 23.15 25.52 -6.91
N THR A 76 22.13 25.52 -6.06
CA THR A 76 22.23 25.87 -4.63
C THR A 76 21.43 24.85 -3.81
N PRO A 77 22.06 23.89 -3.09
CA PRO A 77 23.50 23.63 -2.94
C PRO A 77 24.17 22.95 -4.16
N PRO A 78 25.52 22.98 -4.26
CA PRO A 78 26.26 22.27 -5.31
C PRO A 78 25.99 20.77 -5.29
N VAL A 79 25.99 20.14 -6.47
CA VAL A 79 25.72 18.70 -6.64
C VAL A 79 26.67 17.82 -5.80
N SER A 80 27.93 18.22 -5.65
CA SER A 80 28.90 17.54 -4.79
C SER A 80 28.48 17.52 -3.32
N THR A 81 27.89 18.63 -2.83
CA THR A 81 27.40 18.76 -1.46
C THR A 81 26.15 17.91 -1.24
N TYR A 82 25.28 17.81 -2.25
CA TYR A 82 24.11 16.92 -2.22
C TYR A 82 24.51 15.45 -2.07
N ILE A 83 25.45 14.97 -2.90
CA ILE A 83 25.93 13.59 -2.86
C ILE A 83 26.61 13.28 -1.52
N TYR A 84 27.48 14.19 -1.05
CA TYR A 84 28.15 14.03 0.23
C TYR A 84 27.17 13.99 1.41
N GLY A 85 26.14 14.86 1.40
CA GLY A 85 25.11 14.87 2.42
C GLY A 85 24.33 13.55 2.47
N ILE A 86 23.91 13.02 1.32
CA ILE A 86 23.20 11.72 1.28
C ILE A 86 24.08 10.61 1.86
N GLN A 87 25.36 10.55 1.48
CA GLN A 87 26.27 9.53 1.97
C GLN A 87 26.56 9.66 3.48
N PHE A 88 26.68 10.89 3.99
CA PHE A 88 26.97 11.14 5.40
C PHE A 88 25.81 10.75 6.33
N PHE A 89 24.56 11.01 5.92
CA PHE A 89 23.38 10.63 6.69
C PHE A 89 22.90 9.20 6.39
N PHE A 90 23.52 8.50 5.45
CA PHE A 90 23.12 7.15 5.09
C PHE A 90 23.47 6.19 6.22
N ARG A 91 22.43 5.52 6.73
CA ARG A 91 22.56 4.41 7.67
C ARG A 91 21.84 3.20 7.09
N GLU A 92 22.53 2.08 7.03
CA GLU A 92 21.99 0.83 6.47
C GLU A 92 20.70 0.37 7.18
N SER A 93 20.56 0.69 8.47
CA SER A 93 19.36 0.39 9.24
C SER A 93 18.09 1.02 8.64
N PHE A 94 18.18 2.21 8.03
CA PHE A 94 17.02 2.89 7.45
C PHE A 94 16.43 2.14 6.25
N VAL A 95 17.26 1.45 5.48
CA VAL A 95 16.80 0.66 4.33
C VAL A 95 16.02 -0.55 4.82
N TRP A 96 16.58 -1.30 5.78
CA TRP A 96 15.94 -2.49 6.35
C TRP A 96 14.62 -2.15 7.05
N THR A 97 14.59 -1.10 7.88
CA THR A 97 13.37 -0.68 8.56
C THR A 97 12.30 -0.23 7.57
N SER A 98 12.69 0.42 6.47
CA SER A 98 11.73 0.85 5.45
C SER A 98 11.13 -0.31 4.65
N ILE A 99 11.94 -1.32 4.31
CA ILE A 99 11.46 -2.52 3.63
C ILE A 99 10.46 -3.27 4.52
N LEU A 100 10.81 -3.54 5.78
CA LEU A 100 9.91 -4.21 6.73
C LEU A 100 8.59 -3.45 6.90
N LYS A 101 8.68 -2.13 7.11
CA LYS A 101 7.51 -1.26 7.25
C LYS A 101 6.62 -1.26 6.00
N SER A 102 7.23 -1.31 4.81
CA SER A 102 6.49 -1.39 3.53
C SER A 102 5.68 -2.68 3.38
N MET A 103 6.21 -3.82 3.84
CA MET A 103 5.51 -5.11 3.76
C MET A 103 4.27 -5.13 4.64
N ILE A 104 4.37 -4.57 5.85
CA ILE A 104 3.26 -4.47 6.80
C ILE A 104 2.16 -3.55 6.24
N TYR A 105 2.54 -2.42 5.66
CA TYR A 105 1.58 -1.52 5.02
C TYR A 105 0.89 -2.16 3.81
N GLY A 106 1.63 -2.93 3.02
CA GLY A 106 1.04 -3.77 1.97
C GLY A 106 -0.03 -4.71 2.50
N PHE A 107 0.30 -5.42 3.59
CA PHE A 107 -0.61 -6.37 4.21
C PHE A 107 -1.88 -5.69 4.74
N ILE A 108 -1.74 -4.57 5.44
CA ILE A 108 -2.88 -3.78 5.96
C ILE A 108 -3.78 -3.35 4.81
N ILE A 109 -3.21 -2.73 3.76
CA ILE A 109 -3.99 -2.20 2.63
C ILE A 109 -4.79 -3.32 1.95
N ALA A 110 -4.14 -4.43 1.62
CA ALA A 110 -4.78 -5.51 0.88
C ALA A 110 -5.84 -6.24 1.72
N SER A 111 -5.57 -6.49 3.00
CA SER A 111 -6.49 -7.22 3.89
C SER A 111 -7.76 -6.41 4.19
N VAL A 112 -7.61 -5.13 4.54
CA VAL A 112 -8.75 -4.25 4.83
C VAL A 112 -9.58 -4.00 3.58
N SER A 113 -8.95 -3.70 2.44
CA SER A 113 -9.69 -3.50 1.19
C SER A 113 -10.43 -4.76 0.73
N ALA A 114 -9.83 -5.93 0.92
CA ALA A 114 -10.51 -7.20 0.64
C ALA A 114 -11.69 -7.45 1.59
N TYR A 115 -11.55 -7.13 2.88
CA TYR A 115 -12.63 -7.27 3.86
C TYR A 115 -13.85 -6.41 3.51
N PHE A 116 -13.63 -5.14 3.18
CA PHE A 116 -14.69 -4.21 2.79
C PHE A 116 -15.34 -4.61 1.47
N GLY A 117 -14.56 -5.07 0.47
CA GLY A 117 -15.08 -5.58 -0.78
C GLY A 117 -15.91 -6.87 -0.63
N TYR A 118 -15.49 -7.77 0.26
CA TYR A 118 -16.16 -9.06 0.45
C TYR A 118 -17.52 -8.93 1.17
N HIS A 119 -17.65 -7.97 2.08
CA HIS A 119 -18.87 -7.76 2.87
C HIS A 119 -19.85 -6.76 2.26
N VAL A 120 -19.63 -6.31 1.03
CA VAL A 120 -20.58 -5.43 0.32
C VAL A 120 -21.91 -6.16 0.15
N LYS A 121 -23.00 -5.46 0.45
CA LYS A 121 -24.36 -5.92 0.18
C LYS A 121 -25.08 -4.85 -0.61
N GLY A 122 -25.85 -5.29 -1.61
CA GLY A 122 -26.73 -4.48 -2.45
C GLY A 122 -26.12 -4.11 -3.81
N GLY A 123 -26.15 -2.84 -4.19
CA GLY A 123 -25.95 -2.41 -5.59
C GLY A 123 -24.55 -1.86 -5.92
N SER A 124 -24.37 -1.44 -7.18
CA SER A 124 -23.13 -0.79 -7.65
C SER A 124 -22.74 0.48 -6.88
N LEU A 125 -23.73 1.18 -6.32
CA LEU A 125 -23.49 2.35 -5.46
C LEU A 125 -22.80 1.97 -4.14
N GLU A 126 -23.16 0.82 -3.55
CA GLU A 126 -22.59 0.36 -2.29
C GLU A 126 -21.18 -0.18 -2.47
N VAL A 127 -20.86 -0.72 -3.65
CA VAL A 127 -19.47 -1.07 -4.03
C VAL A 127 -18.57 0.18 -4.00
N GLY A 128 -19.05 1.30 -4.55
CA GLY A 128 -18.32 2.57 -4.52
C GLY A 128 -18.14 3.14 -3.10
N LYS A 129 -19.18 3.04 -2.26
CA LYS A 129 -19.10 3.44 -0.84
C LYS A 129 -18.11 2.58 -0.07
N ALA A 130 -18.22 1.26 -0.17
CA ALA A 130 -17.32 0.33 0.52
C ALA A 130 -15.87 0.51 0.10
N SER A 131 -15.62 0.81 -1.19
CA SER A 131 -14.28 1.16 -1.65
C SER A 131 -13.74 2.41 -0.94
N THR A 132 -14.53 3.47 -0.86
CA THR A 132 -14.16 4.71 -0.19
C THR A 132 -13.93 4.50 1.32
N ASP A 133 -14.82 3.77 1.98
CA ASP A 133 -14.71 3.44 3.41
C ASP A 133 -13.44 2.63 3.69
N SER A 134 -13.09 1.69 2.81
CA SER A 134 -11.85 0.91 2.92
C SER A 134 -10.62 1.80 2.87
N VAL A 135 -10.61 2.83 2.01
CA VAL A 135 -9.48 3.76 1.86
C VAL A 135 -9.32 4.62 3.11
N VAL A 136 -10.43 5.11 3.67
CA VAL A 136 -10.42 5.91 4.90
C VAL A 136 -9.86 5.08 6.06
N ILE A 137 -10.34 3.86 6.24
CA ILE A 137 -9.89 2.97 7.33
C ILE A 137 -8.43 2.56 7.13
N ASN A 138 -8.03 2.26 5.90
CA ASN A 138 -6.63 2.01 5.58
C ASN A 138 -5.74 3.20 5.95
N ASN A 139 -6.14 4.42 5.60
CA ASN A 139 -5.35 5.60 5.92
C ASN A 139 -5.19 5.78 7.44
N ILE A 140 -6.25 5.55 8.22
CA ILE A 140 -6.21 5.61 9.69
C ILE A 140 -5.28 4.52 10.24
N LEU A 141 -5.42 3.28 9.78
CA LEU A 141 -4.60 2.15 10.25
C LEU A 141 -3.13 2.31 9.88
N ILE A 142 -2.82 2.81 8.68
CA ILE A 142 -1.45 3.08 8.25
C ILE A 142 -0.83 4.16 9.14
N LEU A 143 -1.55 5.24 9.44
CA LEU A 143 -1.04 6.30 10.32
C LEU A 143 -0.83 5.81 11.76
N ALA A 144 -1.77 5.02 12.29
CA ALA A 144 -1.63 4.43 13.62
C ALA A 144 -0.44 3.45 13.68
N ALA A 145 -0.31 2.57 12.68
CA ALA A 145 0.83 1.67 12.56
C ALA A 145 2.15 2.44 12.42
N ASP A 146 2.16 3.57 11.69
CA ASP A 146 3.33 4.42 11.54
C ASP A 146 3.83 4.96 12.87
N LEU A 147 2.91 5.45 13.71
CA LEU A 147 3.23 5.94 15.05
C LEU A 147 3.82 4.83 15.92
N VAL A 148 3.19 3.65 15.95
CA VAL A 148 3.67 2.51 16.75
C VAL A 148 5.06 2.06 16.30
N PHE A 149 5.27 1.91 14.99
CA PHE A 149 6.57 1.50 14.46
C PHE A 149 7.67 2.51 14.73
N THR A 150 7.36 3.79 14.57
CA THR A 150 8.34 4.86 14.79
C THR A 150 8.73 4.94 16.27
N GLN A 151 7.77 4.80 17.18
CA GLN A 151 8.06 4.76 18.63
C GLN A 151 8.89 3.53 19.03
N LEU A 152 8.69 2.38 18.37
CA LEU A 152 9.41 1.15 18.72
C LEU A 152 10.84 1.09 18.15
N VAL A 153 11.05 1.69 16.96
CA VAL A 153 12.34 1.64 16.25
C VAL A 153 13.24 2.82 16.59
N MET A 154 12.66 3.98 16.88
CA MET A 154 13.38 5.24 17.11
C MET A 154 13.17 5.84 18.50
N GLY A 155 12.26 5.27 19.30
CA GLY A 155 12.11 5.57 20.72
C GLY A 155 13.08 4.78 21.61
#